data_AF-A0AAW2NX66-F1
#
_entry.id   AF-A0AAW2NX66-F1
#
_cell.length_a   1.000
_cell.length_b   1.000
_cell.length_c   1.000
_cell.angle_alpha   90.00
_cell.angle_beta   90.00
_cell.angle_gamma   90.00
#
_symmetry.space_group_name_H-M   'P 1'
#
loop_
_entity.id
_entity.type
_entity.pdbx_description
1 polymer ?
#
loop_
_entity_poly.entity_id
_entity_poly.type
_entity_poly.pdbx_seq_one_letter_code
_entity_poly.pdbx_strand_id
1 'polypeptide(L)'
;MSWEQNGAAAAVLVELPLGDAAANFSLEKAVCSHGLFMMAPNRWDPHSKTLRRPLRLNPDGDETSLMVHISHPTHSADALHLRIFGTHALSLQQQQSLLVGSVPSLL
;
A
#
# COMPACT_ATOMS: atom_id res chain seq x y z
N MET A 1 -5.44 -6.05 22.68
CA MET A 1 -6.27 -6.65 21.62
C MET A 1 -5.35 -6.97 20.46
N SER A 2 -4.79 -8.19 20.53
CA SER A 2 -3.79 -8.75 19.64
C SER A 2 -4.41 -9.04 18.28
N TRP A 3 -3.82 -8.51 17.21
CA TRP A 3 -4.11 -8.93 15.84
C TRP A 3 -3.01 -9.84 15.27
N GLU A 4 -2.07 -10.26 16.11
CA GLU A 4 -1.12 -11.33 15.78
C GLU A 4 -1.80 -12.69 15.99
N GLN A 5 -1.64 -13.57 14.99
CA GLN A 5 -2.20 -14.92 14.82
C GLN A 5 -3.57 -14.98 14.10
N ASN A 6 -3.57 -14.96 12.75
CA ASN A 6 -4.58 -15.69 11.98
C ASN A 6 -4.01 -16.17 10.65
N GLY A 7 -4.24 -17.44 10.31
CA GLY A 7 -3.48 -18.24 9.34
C GLY A 7 -3.38 -17.62 7.96
N ALA A 8 -2.23 -17.84 7.29
CA ALA A 8 -1.82 -17.34 5.96
C ALA A 8 -2.96 -16.65 5.19
N ALA A 9 -3.29 -15.43 5.60
CA ALA A 9 -4.39 -14.70 4.99
C ALA A 9 -3.97 -14.47 3.54
N ALA A 10 -4.85 -14.81 2.61
CA ALA A 10 -4.65 -14.57 1.19
C ALA A 10 -4.08 -13.17 0.98
N ALA A 11 -2.87 -13.10 0.43
CA ALA A 11 -2.20 -11.84 0.21
C ALA A 11 -1.49 -11.83 -1.14
N VAL A 12 -1.65 -10.72 -1.87
CA VAL A 12 -1.00 -10.46 -3.15
C VAL A 12 0.05 -9.38 -2.94
N LEU A 13 1.25 -9.58 -3.48
CA LEU A 13 2.28 -8.55 -3.56
C LEU A 13 2.20 -7.88 -4.93
N VAL A 14 2.09 -6.56 -4.93
CA VAL A 14 2.18 -5.72 -6.13
C VAL A 14 3.37 -4.79 -5.96
N GLU A 15 4.22 -4.74 -6.98
CA GLU A 15 5.30 -3.76 -7.08
C GLU A 15 4.80 -2.60 -7.93
N LEU A 16 4.81 -1.39 -7.37
CA LEU A 16 4.47 -0.16 -8.07
C LEU A 16 5.75 0.60 -8.41
N PRO A 17 6.13 0.68 -9.68
CA PRO A 17 7.32 1.41 -10.09
C PRO A 17 7.21 2.89 -9.72
N LEU A 18 8.27 3.43 -9.13
CA LEU A 18 8.39 4.86 -8.79
C LEU A 18 8.85 5.70 -9.98
N GLY A 19 9.39 5.07 -11.04
CA GLY A 19 9.92 5.75 -12.22
C GLY A 19 11.06 6.71 -11.86
N ASP A 20 11.12 7.86 -12.51
CA ASP A 20 12.16 8.89 -12.30
C ASP A 20 12.21 9.42 -10.85
N ALA A 21 11.11 9.29 -10.10
CA ALA A 21 11.06 9.72 -8.70
C ALA A 21 11.82 8.79 -7.75
N ALA A 22 12.17 7.57 -8.18
CA ALA A 22 12.80 6.53 -7.36
C ALA A 22 14.02 7.03 -6.57
N ALA A 23 14.90 7.80 -7.23
CA ALA A 23 16.17 8.26 -6.64
C ALA A 23 15.99 9.13 -5.38
N ASN A 24 14.86 9.84 -5.29
CA ASN A 24 14.62 10.83 -4.23
C ASN A 24 13.40 10.50 -3.37
N PHE A 25 12.65 9.45 -3.73
CA PHE A 25 11.43 9.07 -3.04
C PHE A 25 11.74 8.49 -1.66
N SER A 26 10.94 8.86 -0.67
CA SER A 26 10.97 8.30 0.67
C SER A 26 9.56 8.17 1.19
N LEU A 27 9.15 6.92 1.44
CA LEU A 27 7.82 6.63 1.97
C LEU A 27 7.58 7.31 3.32
N GLU A 28 8.57 7.27 4.22
CA GLU A 28 8.48 7.92 5.53
C GLU A 28 8.23 9.42 5.40
N LYS A 29 8.99 10.11 4.53
CA LYS A 29 8.77 11.55 4.28
C LYS A 29 7.37 11.80 3.76
N ALA A 30 6.91 11.03 2.78
CA ALA A 30 5.57 11.17 2.21
C ALA A 30 4.46 10.95 3.27
N VAL A 31 4.60 9.93 4.13
CA VAL A 31 3.66 9.64 5.22
C VAL A 31 3.60 10.77 6.23
N CYS A 32 4.77 11.28 6.64
CA CYS A 32 4.87 12.34 7.63
C CYS A 32 4.43 13.70 7.09
N SER A 33 4.83 14.07 5.87
CA SER A 33 4.53 15.39 5.29
C SER A 33 3.05 15.57 4.96
N HIS A 34 2.36 14.49 4.57
CA HIS A 34 0.94 14.52 4.24
C HIS A 34 0.03 14.15 5.44
N GLY A 35 0.62 13.89 6.61
CA GLY A 35 -0.15 13.57 7.81
C GLY A 35 -0.93 12.26 7.73
N LEU A 36 -0.52 11.32 6.87
CA LEU A 36 -1.26 10.09 6.62
C LEU A 36 -1.45 9.24 7.87
N PHE A 37 -0.48 9.26 8.77
CA PHE A 37 -0.55 8.56 10.06
C PHE A 37 -1.64 9.11 11.00
N MET A 38 -2.14 10.33 10.76
CA MET A 38 -3.24 10.95 11.52
C MET A 38 -4.61 10.64 10.92
N MET A 39 -4.66 10.16 9.68
CA MET A 39 -5.91 9.85 8.97
C MET A 39 -6.36 8.42 9.29
N ALA A 40 -7.08 8.24 10.39
CA ALA A 40 -7.64 6.95 10.73
C ALA A 40 -8.42 6.35 9.53
N PRO A 41 -8.31 5.04 9.27
CA PRO A 41 -7.66 4.02 10.10
C PRO A 41 -6.20 3.72 9.69
N ASN A 42 -5.50 4.68 9.07
CA ASN A 42 -4.09 4.53 8.72
C ASN A 42 -3.20 4.33 9.96
N ARG A 43 -2.17 3.49 9.84
CA ARG A 43 -1.16 3.26 10.88
C ARG A 43 0.22 3.22 10.24
N TRP A 44 1.10 4.11 10.69
CA TRP A 44 2.51 4.08 10.34
C TRP A 44 3.28 3.25 11.37
N ASP A 45 4.06 2.28 10.91
CA ASP A 45 5.05 1.57 11.72
C ASP A 45 6.45 2.13 11.38
N PRO A 46 7.07 2.92 12.28
CA PRO A 46 8.38 3.50 12.04
C PRO A 46 9.51 2.47 12.09
N HIS A 47 9.32 1.31 12.74
CA HIS A 47 10.35 0.28 12.84
C HIS A 47 10.47 -0.48 11.52
N SER A 48 9.34 -0.91 10.96
CA SER A 48 9.30 -1.62 9.68
C SER A 48 9.25 -0.69 8.47
N LYS A 49 9.08 0.63 8.68
CA LYS A 49 8.83 1.63 7.63
C LYS A 49 7.66 1.28 6.72
N THR A 50 6.56 0.85 7.34
CA THR A 50 5.37 0.37 6.64
C THR A 50 4.15 1.20 6.98
N LEU A 51 3.46 1.69 5.96
CA LEU A 51 2.13 2.27 6.10
C LEU A 51 1.07 1.18 5.96
N ARG A 52 0.20 1.04 6.96
CA ARG A 52 -0.97 0.18 6.91
C ARG A 52 -2.20 1.06 6.69
N ARG A 53 -2.98 0.79 5.66
CA ARG A 53 -4.23 1.52 5.41
C ARG A 53 -5.22 0.67 4.63
N PRO A 54 -6.53 0.99 4.68
CA PRO A 54 -7.47 0.50 3.70
C PRO A 54 -7.23 1.16 2.35
N LEU A 55 -7.35 0.37 1.29
CA LEU A 55 -7.27 0.80 -0.09
C LEU A 55 -8.53 0.36 -0.83
N ARG A 56 -9.14 1.30 -1.56
CA ARG A 56 -10.30 1.03 -2.41
C ARG A 56 -9.79 0.70 -3.80
N LEU A 57 -10.02 -0.54 -4.24
CA LEU A 57 -9.55 -1.06 -5.52
C LEU A 57 -10.60 -0.98 -6.63
N ASN A 58 -11.83 -0.56 -6.32
CA ASN A 58 -12.91 -0.49 -7.30
C ASN A 58 -13.89 0.64 -6.94
N PRO A 59 -13.77 1.84 -7.53
CA PRO A 59 -14.66 2.97 -7.22
C PRO A 59 -16.05 2.85 -7.88
N ASP A 60 -16.20 1.97 -8.87
CA ASP A 60 -17.42 1.84 -9.69
C ASP A 60 -18.26 0.56 -9.38
N GLY A 61 -17.95 -0.17 -8.30
CA GLY A 61 -18.62 -1.43 -7.94
C GLY A 61 -18.82 -1.61 -6.42
N ASP A 62 -19.06 -2.84 -5.94
CA ASP A 62 -19.08 -3.14 -4.50
C ASP A 62 -17.75 -2.69 -3.88
N GLU A 63 -17.82 -1.67 -3.00
CA GLU A 63 -16.69 -1.00 -2.34
C GLU A 63 -15.89 -1.98 -1.47
N THR A 64 -15.04 -2.78 -2.11
CA THR A 64 -14.12 -3.68 -1.43
C THR A 64 -12.91 -2.88 -0.95
N SER A 65 -13.01 -2.42 0.29
CA SER A 65 -11.89 -1.80 1.01
C SER A 65 -10.99 -2.90 1.58
N LEU A 66 -9.83 -3.11 0.97
CA LEU A 66 -8.86 -4.11 1.42
C LEU A 66 -7.77 -3.46 2.26
N MET A 67 -7.30 -4.16 3.29
CA MET A 67 -6.15 -3.70 4.06
C MET A 67 -4.88 -3.88 3.23
N VAL A 68 -4.06 -2.85 3.14
CA VAL A 68 -2.77 -2.88 2.44
C VAL A 68 -1.64 -2.48 3.36
N HIS A 69 -0.49 -3.13 3.18
CA HIS A 69 0.79 -2.71 3.74
C HIS A 69 1.64 -2.16 2.61
N ILE A 70 2.03 -0.90 2.72
CA ILE A 70 2.86 -0.18 1.76
C ILE A 70 4.24 -0.03 2.39
N SER A 71 5.28 -0.48 1.70
CA SER A 71 6.66 -0.39 2.14
C SER A 71 7.58 -0.02 0.98
N HIS A 72 8.72 0.57 1.29
CA HIS A 72 9.75 0.94 0.30
C HIS A 72 11.06 0.24 0.68
N PRO A 73 11.28 -0.99 0.18
CA PRO A 73 12.45 -1.77 0.56
C PRO A 73 13.74 -1.20 -0.04
N THR A 74 14.82 -1.25 0.73
CA THR A 74 16.13 -0.73 0.31
C THR A 74 16.78 -1.55 -0.82
N HIS A 75 16.38 -2.81 -1.00
CA HIS A 75 16.90 -3.69 -2.05
C HIS A 75 16.17 -3.53 -3.41
N SER A 76 15.03 -2.83 -3.42
CA SER A 76 14.23 -2.54 -4.61
C SER A 76 13.75 -1.08 -4.51
N ALA A 77 14.72 -0.16 -4.58
CA ALA A 77 14.47 1.26 -4.32
C ALA A 77 13.66 1.95 -5.43
N ASP A 78 13.49 1.28 -6.57
CA ASP A 78 12.74 1.72 -7.74
C ASP A 78 11.24 1.40 -7.68
N ALA A 79 10.77 0.68 -6.66
CA ALA A 79 9.36 0.34 -6.50
C ALA A 79 8.85 0.45 -5.05
N LEU A 80 7.55 0.73 -4.93
CA LEU A 80 6.80 0.51 -3.70
C LEU A 80 6.26 -0.91 -3.68
N HIS A 81 6.35 -1.56 -2.53
CA HIS A 81 5.79 -2.88 -2.30
C HIS A 81 4.44 -2.74 -1.59
N LEU A 82 3.37 -3.12 -2.29
CA LEU A 82 2.01 -3.16 -1.78
C LEU A 82 1.61 -4.60 -1.51
N ARG A 83 1.53 -4.99 -0.24
CA ARG A 83 0.97 -6.27 0.17
C ARG A 83 -0.50 -6.07 0.51
N ILE A 84 -1.39 -6.64 -0.31
CA ILE A 84 -2.84 -6.50 -0.22
C ILE A 84 -3.40 -7.77 0.42
N PHE A 85 -4.15 -7.62 1.52
CA PHE A 85 -4.70 -8.74 2.27
C PHE A 85 -6.18 -8.99 1.95
N GLY A 86 -6.63 -10.22 2.16
CA GLY A 86 -8.02 -10.62 1.97
C GLY A 86 -8.36 -11.04 0.53
N THR A 87 -7.35 -11.21 -0.32
CA THR A 87 -7.53 -11.71 -1.69
C THR A 87 -6.35 -12.57 -2.14
N HIS A 88 -6.61 -13.57 -2.98
CA HIS A 88 -5.60 -14.43 -3.60
C HIS A 88 -5.13 -13.90 -4.97
N ALA A 89 -5.90 -13.03 -5.60
CA ALA A 89 -5.60 -12.46 -6.90
C ALA A 89 -6.28 -11.09 -7.05
N LEU A 90 -5.72 -10.25 -7.92
CA LEU A 90 -6.36 -9.02 -8.35
C LEU A 90 -6.93 -9.22 -9.75
N SER A 91 -8.09 -8.63 -10.02
CA SER A 91 -8.58 -8.53 -11.40
C SER A 91 -7.70 -7.56 -12.19
N LEU A 92 -7.73 -7.67 -13.52
CA LEU A 92 -6.99 -6.76 -14.41
C LEU A 92 -7.36 -5.30 -14.15
N GLN A 93 -8.64 -5.02 -13.91
CA GLN A 93 -9.12 -3.68 -13.59
C GLN A 93 -8.54 -3.16 -12.27
N GLN A 94 -8.48 -3.99 -11.22
CA GLN A 94 -7.87 -3.60 -9.94
C GLN A 94 -6.37 -3.34 -10.09
N GLN A 95 -5.65 -4.16 -10.86
CA GLN A 95 -4.23 -3.93 -11.17
C GLN A 95 -4.04 -2.63 -11.94
N GLN A 96 -4.89 -2.35 -12.93
CA GLN A 96 -4.83 -1.11 -13.68
C GLN A 96 -5.13 0.11 -12.80
N SER A 97 -6.13 0.05 -11.92
CA SER A 97 -6.41 1.14 -10.97
C SER A 97 -5.23 1.41 -10.02
N LEU A 98 -4.47 0.38 -9.63
CA LEU A 98 -3.25 0.53 -8.83
C LEU A 98 -2.09 1.17 -9.61
N LEU A 99 -1.96 0.88 -10.91
CA LEU A 99 -0.90 1.41 -11.76
C LEU A 99 -1.22 2.82 -12.29
N VAL A 100 -2.51 3.11 -12.53
CA VAL A 100 -3.01 4.41 -13.01
C VAL A 100 -3.20 5.40 -11.87
N GLY A 101 -3.54 4.91 -10.67
CA GLY A 101 -3.46 5.68 -9.45
C GLY A 101 -2.00 5.97 -9.13
N SER A 102 -1.49 7.10 -9.62
CA SER A 102 -0.16 7.62 -9.30
C SER A 102 0.15 7.44 -7.81
N VAL A 103 1.43 7.32 -7.42
CA VAL A 103 1.87 7.23 -6.01
C VAL A 103 1.10 8.14 -5.01
N PRO A 104 0.71 9.39 -5.35
CA PRO A 104 -0.13 10.24 -4.50
C PRO A 104 -1.54 9.69 -4.17
N SER A 105 -2.13 8.85 -5.02
CA SER A 105 -3.43 8.24 -4.76
C SER A 105 -3.35 7.11 -3.71
N LEU A 106 -2.15 6.56 -3.51
CA LEU A 106 -1.86 5.52 -2.53
C LEU A 106 -1.33 6.07 -1.21
N LEU A 107 -0.79 7.29 -1.23
CA LEU A 107 -0.28 8.03 -0.08
C LEU A 107 -1.22 9.20 0.21
#